data_AF-A0A7V4DHA3-F1
#
_entry.id   AF-A0A7V4DHA3-F1
#
_cell.length_a   1.000
_cell.length_b   1.000
_cell.length_c   1.000
_cell.angle_alpha   90.00
_cell.angle_beta   90.00
_cell.angle_gamma   90.00
#
_symmetry.space_group_name_H-M   'P 1'
#
loop_
_entity.id
_entity.type
_entity.pdbx_description
1 polymer ?
#
loop_
_entity_poly.entity_id
_entity_poly.type
_entity_poly.pdbx_seq_one_letter_code
_entity_poly.pdbx_strand_id
1 'polypeptide(L)'
;MVRIKVLPLGKTLEGEEGENLFLLFQRKNIPLESYCGGVGSCGKCVVRIVQGEVSPPTPQEVRHLGERIGEGFRLACQVMPLGDVVCDISASLEGVKTPVLGSPGEGDETFVVDDVPVRRRVLRLRKPPLHSPTSLKEELERITTLSSFDRVALSGLSLLGEKDEETFEVLWDERAVFAVRTPPKEAILGLAFDLGTTTVACELLDLSSGRVLAWEGTLNRQARFGADVISRLRAVQERFENLEALQRDAVETMNALAGAVCQQARLDPRDVVAVAVCGNTIMEHLFLGLSPLSIGVVPFVPVLREGYVLRAEELALSVHPRAQVYVFPAVAGYVGGDVLAGLGAFRVHEAERATLYIDIGTNGEMVLVHRGEVFACGTAAGPAFEGVGVRFGMRASLGAIHALRFEQGRLSFSTIG
;
A
#
# COMPACT_ATOMS: atom_id res chain seq x y z
N MET A 1 -34.90 5.59 7.20
CA MET A 1 -33.84 4.87 6.47
C MET A 1 -33.99 5.21 5.01
N VAL A 2 -32.89 5.60 4.38
CA VAL A 2 -32.84 5.96 2.96
C VAL A 2 -31.92 4.99 2.22
N ARG A 3 -32.27 4.68 0.97
CA ARG A 3 -31.45 3.83 0.10
C ARG A 3 -30.64 4.68 -0.85
N ILE A 4 -29.32 4.48 -0.83
CA ILE A 4 -28.40 5.19 -1.70
C ILE A 4 -27.81 4.22 -2.71
N LYS A 5 -28.20 4.37 -3.98
CA LYS A 5 -27.64 3.60 -5.09
C LYS A 5 -26.40 4.32 -5.63
N VAL A 6 -25.25 3.65 -5.62
CA VAL A 6 -23.95 4.19 -6.03
C VAL A 6 -23.58 3.68 -7.43
N LEU A 7 -23.48 4.57 -8.39
CA LEU A 7 -23.02 4.33 -9.75
C LEU A 7 -21.57 4.79 -9.92
N PRO A 8 -20.74 4.12 -10.74
CA PRO A 8 -21.04 2.94 -11.56
C PRO A 8 -20.95 1.62 -10.80
N LEU A 9 -20.62 1.63 -9.51
CA LEU A 9 -20.37 0.42 -8.70
C LEU A 9 -21.58 -0.52 -8.58
N GLY A 10 -22.80 -0.03 -8.83
CA GLY A 10 -24.03 -0.81 -8.72
C GLY A 10 -24.40 -1.22 -7.30
N LYS A 11 -23.72 -0.67 -6.28
CA LYS A 11 -23.97 -0.97 -4.87
C LYS A 11 -25.15 -0.15 -4.35
N THR A 12 -26.00 -0.77 -3.55
CA THR A 12 -27.05 -0.07 -2.79
C THR A 12 -26.67 -0.07 -1.32
N LEU A 13 -26.63 1.12 -0.72
CA LEU A 13 -26.31 1.34 0.68
C LEU A 13 -27.55 1.73 1.45
N GLU A 14 -27.62 1.29 2.70
CA GLU A 14 -28.59 1.77 3.67
C GLU A 14 -27.95 2.87 4.52
N GLY A 15 -28.62 4.01 4.57
CA GLY A 15 -28.20 5.17 5.36
C GLY A 15 -29.37 5.80 6.12
N GLU A 16 -29.05 6.80 6.93
CA GLU A 16 -30.04 7.59 7.66
C GLU A 16 -30.38 8.88 6.91
N GLU A 17 -31.62 9.33 7.06
CA GLU A 17 -32.04 10.62 6.50
C GLU A 17 -31.29 11.73 7.22
N GLY A 18 -30.71 12.67 6.46
CA GLY A 18 -29.86 13.72 7.00
C GLY A 18 -28.41 13.28 7.30
N GLU A 19 -28.03 12.03 7.03
CA GLU A 19 -26.66 11.55 7.25
C GLU A 19 -25.68 12.18 6.24
N ASN A 20 -24.45 12.47 6.67
CA ASN A 20 -23.42 12.98 5.75
C ASN A 20 -23.02 11.90 4.72
N LEU A 21 -23.18 12.20 3.44
CA LEU A 21 -22.96 11.21 2.37
C LEU A 21 -21.51 10.68 2.34
N PHE A 22 -20.53 11.54 2.62
CA PHE A 22 -19.13 11.16 2.69
C PHE A 22 -18.86 10.19 3.85
N LEU A 23 -19.42 10.45 5.04
CA LEU A 23 -19.26 9.55 6.19
C LEU A 23 -19.92 8.20 5.93
N LEU A 24 -21.11 8.18 5.32
CA LEU A 24 -21.77 6.94 4.91
C LEU A 24 -20.90 6.16 3.92
N PHE A 25 -20.36 6.84 2.90
CA PHE A 25 -19.51 6.22 1.89
C PHE A 25 -18.22 5.68 2.49
N GLN A 26 -17.59 6.41 3.42
CA GLN A 26 -16.45 5.90 4.16
C GLN A 26 -16.78 4.68 5.01
N ARG A 27 -17.87 4.71 5.78
CA ARG A 27 -18.31 3.56 6.61
C ARG A 27 -18.60 2.33 5.77
N LYS A 28 -19.06 2.51 4.53
CA LYS A 28 -19.41 1.44 3.60
C LYS A 28 -18.31 1.14 2.56
N ASN A 29 -17.09 1.65 2.78
CA ASN A 29 -15.93 1.45 1.91
C ASN A 29 -16.19 1.78 0.43
N ILE A 30 -16.94 2.86 0.18
CA ILE A 30 -17.09 3.45 -1.14
C ILE A 30 -15.96 4.46 -1.35
N PRO A 31 -15.11 4.26 -2.37
CA PRO A 31 -13.98 5.15 -2.62
C PRO A 31 -14.48 6.51 -3.11
N LEU A 32 -14.01 7.57 -2.44
CA LEU A 32 -14.16 8.97 -2.86
C LEU A 32 -12.84 9.68 -2.70
N GLU A 33 -12.54 10.61 -3.60
CA GLU A 33 -11.38 11.48 -3.47
C GLU A 33 -11.61 12.51 -2.35
N SER A 34 -10.76 12.56 -1.32
CA SER A 34 -10.88 13.56 -0.24
C SER A 34 -9.57 13.80 0.48
N TYR A 35 -9.18 15.07 0.60
CA TYR A 35 -7.96 15.53 1.28
C TYR A 35 -8.21 16.32 2.56
N CYS A 36 -9.46 16.59 2.89
CA CYS A 36 -9.80 17.42 4.05
C CYS A 36 -10.55 16.64 5.14
N GLY A 37 -10.60 15.31 5.02
CA GLY A 37 -11.35 14.47 5.97
C GLY A 37 -12.85 14.80 6.05
N GLY A 38 -13.40 15.47 5.04
CA GLY A 38 -14.82 15.84 5.01
C GLY A 38 -15.16 17.26 5.48
N VAL A 39 -14.16 18.09 5.79
CA VAL A 39 -14.36 19.50 6.21
C VAL A 39 -14.91 20.39 5.07
N GLY A 40 -14.78 19.97 3.81
CA GLY A 40 -15.27 20.66 2.61
C GLY A 40 -14.36 21.77 2.08
N SER A 41 -13.13 21.88 2.60
CA SER A 41 -12.14 22.87 2.16
C SER A 41 -11.35 22.50 0.89
N CYS A 42 -11.32 21.20 0.51
CA CYS A 42 -10.53 20.75 -0.64
C CYS A 42 -11.32 20.74 -1.97
N GLY A 43 -12.65 20.59 -1.92
CA GLY A 43 -13.52 20.52 -3.11
C GLY A 43 -13.42 19.25 -3.94
N LYS A 44 -12.86 18.15 -3.40
CA LYS A 44 -12.47 16.96 -4.20
C LYS A 44 -13.42 15.76 -4.10
N CYS A 45 -14.26 15.70 -3.07
CA CYS A 45 -15.25 14.62 -2.90
C CYS A 45 -16.48 14.80 -3.81
N VAL A 46 -16.24 15.04 -5.09
CA VAL A 46 -17.27 15.42 -6.06
C VAL A 46 -18.10 14.20 -6.43
N VAL A 47 -19.40 14.34 -6.26
CA VAL A 47 -20.39 13.33 -6.66
C VAL A 47 -21.47 14.00 -7.49
N ARG A 48 -22.15 13.24 -8.33
CA ARG A 48 -23.30 13.73 -9.09
C ARG A 48 -24.57 13.06 -8.60
N ILE A 49 -25.52 13.85 -8.12
CA ILE A 49 -26.84 13.37 -7.73
C ILE A 49 -27.66 13.22 -9.01
N VAL A 50 -27.93 11.96 -9.39
CA VAL A 50 -28.68 11.62 -10.60
C VAL A 50 -30.18 11.65 -10.33
N GLN A 51 -30.59 11.25 -9.12
CA GLN A 51 -31.98 11.21 -8.70
C GLN A 51 -32.07 11.32 -7.17
N GLY A 52 -33.16 11.89 -6.67
CA GLY A 52 -33.46 12.02 -5.24
C GLY A 52 -33.28 13.44 -4.71
N GLU A 53 -33.88 13.71 -3.55
CA GLU A 53 -33.78 14.99 -2.88
C GLU A 53 -32.67 14.98 -1.84
N VAL A 54 -31.93 16.08 -1.80
CA VAL A 54 -30.78 16.29 -0.92
C VAL A 54 -30.81 17.69 -0.32
N SER A 55 -30.02 17.91 0.72
CA SER A 55 -29.88 19.22 1.37
C SER A 55 -29.50 20.33 0.37
N PRO A 56 -29.90 21.59 0.61
CA PRO A 56 -29.47 22.73 -0.19
C PRO A 56 -27.94 22.88 -0.25
N PRO A 57 -27.37 23.45 -1.32
CA PRO A 57 -25.93 23.64 -1.44
C PRO A 57 -25.35 24.54 -0.34
N THR A 58 -24.25 24.12 0.29
CA THR A 58 -23.56 24.93 1.29
C THR A 58 -22.68 26.01 0.63
N PRO A 59 -22.28 27.08 1.34
CA PRO A 59 -21.37 28.09 0.79
C PRO A 59 -20.03 27.51 0.29
N GLN A 60 -19.56 26.43 0.90
CA GLN A 60 -18.35 25.73 0.46
C GLN A 60 -18.56 25.02 -0.88
N GLU A 61 -19.72 24.38 -1.07
CA GLU A 61 -20.07 23.76 -2.35
C GLU A 61 -20.14 24.80 -3.46
N VAL A 62 -20.80 25.93 -3.22
CA VAL A 62 -20.91 27.03 -4.19
C VAL A 62 -19.52 27.55 -4.56
N ARG A 63 -18.61 27.67 -3.58
CA ARG A 63 -17.23 28.13 -3.80
C ARG A 63 -16.42 27.19 -4.70
N HIS A 64 -16.57 25.88 -4.53
CA HIS A 64 -15.75 24.89 -5.24
C HIS A 64 -16.35 24.40 -6.56
N LEU A 65 -17.67 24.25 -6.62
CA LEU A 65 -18.37 23.67 -7.77
C LEU A 65 -18.98 24.71 -8.71
N GLY A 66 -19.30 25.91 -8.20
CA GLY A 66 -19.88 27.00 -9.01
C GLY A 66 -21.12 26.56 -9.79
N GLU A 67 -21.11 26.77 -11.11
CA GLU A 67 -22.23 26.45 -12.01
C GLU A 67 -22.53 24.94 -12.11
N ARG A 68 -21.56 24.08 -11.80
CA ARG A 68 -21.73 22.61 -11.86
C ARG A 68 -22.78 22.09 -10.88
N ILE A 69 -23.15 22.88 -9.88
CA ILE A 69 -24.25 22.54 -8.96
C ILE A 69 -25.58 22.40 -9.73
N GLY A 70 -25.79 23.22 -10.77
CA GLY A 70 -26.98 23.14 -11.62
C GLY A 70 -27.08 21.84 -12.42
N GLU A 71 -25.96 21.16 -12.65
CA GLU A 71 -25.89 19.85 -13.32
C GLU A 71 -26.01 18.67 -12.34
N GLY A 72 -26.27 18.96 -11.05
CA GLY A 72 -26.41 17.96 -9.99
C GLY A 72 -25.10 17.56 -9.31
N PHE A 73 -23.97 18.23 -9.61
CA PHE A 73 -22.71 17.98 -8.88
C PHE A 73 -22.75 18.57 -7.48
N ARG A 74 -22.34 17.78 -6.49
CA ARG A 74 -22.32 18.11 -5.06
C ARG A 74 -21.02 17.63 -4.43
N LEU A 75 -20.67 18.18 -3.27
CA LEU A 75 -19.58 17.64 -2.46
C LEU A 75 -20.17 16.61 -1.51
N ALA A 76 -19.73 15.36 -1.59
CA ALA A 76 -20.22 14.27 -0.74
C ALA A 76 -20.12 14.62 0.75
N CYS A 77 -19.11 15.40 1.15
CA CYS A 77 -18.93 15.78 2.55
C CYS A 77 -19.80 16.93 3.03
N GLN A 78 -20.59 17.56 2.16
CA GLN A 78 -21.48 18.67 2.48
C GLN A 78 -22.96 18.35 2.18
N VAL A 79 -23.21 17.31 1.38
CA VAL A 79 -24.55 16.88 0.99
C VAL A 79 -25.12 15.86 1.98
N MET A 80 -26.40 16.03 2.30
CA MET A 80 -27.17 15.11 3.15
C MET A 80 -28.41 14.64 2.36
N PRO A 81 -28.67 13.33 2.27
CA PRO A 81 -29.84 12.79 1.59
C PRO A 81 -31.10 12.98 2.45
N LEU A 82 -32.17 13.48 1.83
CA LEU A 82 -33.48 13.64 2.47
C LEU A 82 -34.45 12.50 2.09
N GLY A 83 -34.01 11.58 1.24
CA GLY A 83 -34.79 10.44 0.77
C GLY A 83 -33.90 9.44 0.01
N ASP A 84 -34.51 8.52 -0.74
CA ASP A 84 -33.79 7.60 -1.62
C ASP A 84 -33.04 8.38 -2.71
N VAL A 85 -31.74 8.12 -2.85
CA VAL A 85 -30.83 8.89 -3.73
C VAL A 85 -30.07 7.95 -4.66
N VAL A 86 -29.95 8.33 -5.93
CA VAL A 86 -29.03 7.72 -6.88
C VAL A 86 -27.85 8.67 -7.08
N CYS A 87 -26.67 8.22 -6.68
CA CYS A 87 -25.44 9.00 -6.66
C CYS A 87 -24.42 8.37 -7.60
N ASP A 88 -23.85 9.17 -8.49
CA ASP A 88 -22.81 8.80 -9.44
C ASP A 88 -21.47 9.36 -8.95
N ILE A 89 -20.53 8.46 -8.65
CA ILE A 89 -19.20 8.78 -8.13
C ILE A 89 -18.13 8.78 -9.23
N SER A 90 -18.50 8.69 -10.51
CA SER A 90 -17.54 8.62 -11.63
C SER A 90 -16.52 9.76 -11.60
N ALA A 91 -16.97 10.98 -11.29
CA ALA A 91 -16.09 12.15 -11.15
C ALA A 91 -15.03 12.01 -10.04
N SER A 92 -15.34 11.27 -8.97
CA SER A 92 -14.35 10.94 -7.92
C SER A 92 -13.50 9.74 -8.31
N LEU A 93 -14.01 8.79 -9.12
CA LEU A 93 -13.27 7.60 -9.57
C LEU A 93 -12.27 7.89 -10.68
N GLU A 94 -12.53 8.88 -11.54
CA GLU A 94 -11.60 9.32 -12.58
C GLU A 94 -10.26 9.80 -12.00
N GLY A 95 -10.28 10.38 -10.78
CA GLY A 95 -9.06 10.71 -10.01
C GLY A 95 -8.42 9.52 -9.27
N VAL A 96 -9.08 8.37 -9.19
CA VAL A 96 -8.60 7.15 -8.49
C VAL A 96 -7.79 6.25 -9.42
N LYS A 97 -8.01 6.33 -10.74
CA LYS A 97 -7.11 5.74 -11.74
C LYS A 97 -5.84 6.58 -11.82
N THR A 98 -5.06 6.59 -10.77
CA THR A 98 -3.72 7.18 -10.80
C THR A 98 -2.83 6.21 -11.55
N PRO A 99 -2.24 6.58 -12.70
CA PRO A 99 -0.93 6.05 -13.00
C PRO A 99 -0.03 6.56 -11.87
N VAL A 100 0.58 5.66 -11.08
CA VAL A 100 1.78 6.07 -10.35
C VAL A 100 2.75 6.53 -11.43
N LEU A 101 3.04 7.83 -11.48
CA LEU A 101 4.01 8.34 -12.43
C LEU A 101 5.38 7.86 -11.99
N GLY A 102 5.97 7.07 -12.86
CA GLY A 102 7.02 6.14 -12.54
C GLY A 102 6.56 4.76 -12.96
N SER A 103 6.61 4.48 -14.27
CA SER A 103 7.06 3.12 -14.58
C SER A 103 8.39 2.97 -13.82
N PRO A 104 8.59 1.94 -12.98
CA PRO A 104 9.96 1.55 -12.66
C PRO A 104 10.66 1.51 -14.01
N GLY A 105 11.79 2.22 -14.13
CA GLY A 105 12.37 2.56 -15.42
C GLY A 105 12.29 1.37 -16.37
N GLU A 106 12.02 1.58 -17.65
CA GLU A 106 11.97 0.54 -18.68
C GLU A 106 13.31 -0.24 -18.85
N GLY A 107 14.17 -0.26 -17.84
CA GLY A 107 15.29 -1.16 -17.72
C GLY A 107 14.84 -2.52 -17.19
N ASP A 108 15.35 -3.57 -17.81
CA ASP A 108 15.60 -4.88 -17.19
C ASP A 108 16.58 -4.73 -16.00
N GLU A 109 16.30 -3.85 -15.05
CA GLU A 109 17.10 -3.69 -13.84
C GLU A 109 16.83 -4.90 -12.95
N THR A 110 17.66 -5.92 -13.13
CA THR A 110 17.74 -7.09 -12.26
C THR A 110 18.57 -6.72 -11.04
N PHE A 111 17.98 -6.84 -9.85
CA PHE A 111 18.71 -6.73 -8.60
C PHE A 111 19.17 -8.11 -8.14
N VAL A 112 20.40 -8.21 -7.63
CA VAL A 112 20.83 -9.46 -7.00
C VAL A 112 20.19 -9.52 -5.61
N VAL A 113 19.34 -10.51 -5.39
CA VAL A 113 18.78 -10.80 -4.07
C VAL A 113 19.68 -11.84 -3.40
N ASP A 114 20.69 -11.35 -2.68
CA ASP A 114 21.71 -12.22 -2.07
C ASP A 114 21.18 -13.03 -0.88
N ASP A 115 20.19 -12.52 -0.15
CA ASP A 115 19.62 -13.18 1.02
C ASP A 115 18.09 -13.09 1.01
N VAL A 116 17.44 -14.18 0.61
CA VAL A 116 15.99 -14.33 0.72
C VAL A 116 15.70 -15.02 2.06
N PRO A 117 14.79 -14.49 2.90
CA PRO A 117 14.45 -15.07 4.20
C PRO A 117 13.88 -16.51 4.14
N VAL A 118 13.60 -16.99 2.94
CA VAL A 118 13.03 -18.30 2.65
C VAL A 118 13.98 -19.05 1.72
N ARG A 119 14.35 -20.25 2.15
CA ARG A 119 15.15 -21.18 1.35
C ARG A 119 14.24 -21.98 0.42
N ARG A 120 14.67 -22.12 -0.83
CA ARG A 120 13.98 -22.87 -1.87
C ARG A 120 14.89 -23.94 -2.45
N ARG A 121 14.36 -25.14 -2.64
CA ARG A 121 15.07 -26.19 -3.37
C ARG A 121 14.10 -27.05 -4.17
N VAL A 122 14.47 -27.31 -5.42
CA VAL A 122 13.79 -28.30 -6.26
C VAL A 122 14.50 -29.64 -6.08
N LEU A 123 13.76 -30.66 -5.68
CA LEU A 123 14.25 -31.96 -5.27
C LEU A 123 13.44 -33.06 -5.95
N ARG A 124 14.13 -34.06 -6.50
CA ARG A 124 13.51 -35.31 -6.94
C ARG A 124 13.48 -36.26 -5.76
N LEU A 125 12.30 -36.49 -5.21
CA LEU A 125 12.11 -37.44 -4.11
C LEU A 125 11.67 -38.79 -4.66
N ARG A 126 12.20 -39.86 -4.05
CA ARG A 126 11.89 -41.25 -4.41
C ARG A 126 11.33 -41.97 -3.20
N LYS A 127 10.48 -42.98 -3.42
CA LYS A 127 10.09 -43.91 -2.37
C LYS A 127 11.32 -44.61 -1.79
N PRO A 128 11.50 -44.62 -0.46
CA PRO A 128 12.57 -45.37 0.16
C PRO A 128 12.48 -46.88 -0.16
N PRO A 129 13.63 -47.57 -0.30
CA PRO A 129 13.63 -48.98 -0.65
C PRO A 129 13.15 -49.86 0.51
N LEU A 130 12.59 -51.02 0.18
CA LEU A 130 12.02 -51.96 1.17
C LEU A 130 13.01 -52.39 2.28
N HIS A 131 14.31 -52.44 1.98
CA HIS A 131 15.35 -52.87 2.92
C HIS A 131 15.83 -51.74 3.85
N SER A 132 15.39 -50.50 3.64
CA SER A 132 15.71 -49.34 4.47
C SER A 132 14.51 -48.38 4.52
N PRO A 133 13.40 -48.78 5.17
CA PRO A 133 12.18 -47.99 5.19
C PRO A 133 12.39 -46.72 6.01
N THR A 134 12.25 -45.58 5.34
CA THR A 134 12.17 -44.25 5.94
C THR A 134 10.89 -43.56 5.46
N SER A 135 10.49 -42.51 6.13
CA SER A 135 9.42 -41.62 5.69
C SER A 135 9.97 -40.53 4.75
N LEU A 136 9.12 -40.00 3.87
CA LEU A 136 9.49 -38.84 3.03
C LEU A 136 9.83 -37.60 3.87
N LYS A 137 9.28 -37.52 5.09
CA LYS A 137 9.64 -36.47 6.06
C LYS A 137 11.11 -36.62 6.46
N GLU A 138 11.54 -37.82 6.87
CA GLU A 138 12.93 -38.10 7.23
C GLU A 138 13.90 -37.86 6.06
N GLU A 139 13.48 -38.12 4.81
CA GLU A 139 14.27 -37.73 3.64
C GLU A 139 14.50 -36.22 3.56
N LEU A 140 13.46 -35.41 3.79
CA LEU A 140 13.59 -33.96 3.79
C LEU A 140 14.32 -33.42 5.02
N GLU A 141 14.17 -34.03 6.19
CA GLU A 141 14.90 -33.65 7.41
C GLU A 141 16.42 -33.71 7.19
N ARG A 142 16.91 -34.71 6.47
CA ARG A 142 18.33 -34.82 6.12
C ARG A 142 18.82 -33.70 5.20
N ILE A 143 17.93 -33.12 4.41
CA ILE A 143 18.27 -32.09 3.42
C ILE A 143 18.13 -30.69 4.03
N THR A 144 17.05 -30.44 4.76
CA THR A 144 16.73 -29.13 5.34
C THR A 144 17.37 -28.94 6.71
N THR A 145 17.79 -30.02 7.38
CA THR A 145 18.23 -30.07 8.78
C THR A 145 17.16 -29.66 9.80
N LEU A 146 15.90 -29.55 9.37
CA LEU A 146 14.76 -29.14 10.20
C LEU A 146 13.85 -30.32 10.51
N SER A 147 13.43 -30.46 11.76
CA SER A 147 12.47 -31.48 12.20
C SER A 147 11.00 -31.03 12.15
N SER A 148 10.78 -29.71 12.07
CA SER A 148 9.46 -29.09 12.09
C SER A 148 8.89 -28.93 10.67
N PHE A 149 7.67 -29.40 10.47
CA PHE A 149 6.96 -29.36 9.18
C PHE A 149 5.53 -28.91 9.41
N ASP A 150 5.07 -27.97 8.60
CA ASP A 150 3.66 -27.61 8.60
C ASP A 150 2.82 -28.71 7.97
N ARG A 151 1.56 -28.80 8.41
CA ARG A 151 0.60 -29.77 7.87
C ARG A 151 0.45 -29.65 6.35
N VAL A 152 0.53 -28.44 5.80
CA VAL A 152 0.45 -28.18 4.36
C VAL A 152 1.67 -28.76 3.63
N ALA A 153 2.89 -28.62 4.17
CA ALA A 153 4.08 -29.25 3.62
C ALA A 153 3.99 -30.78 3.61
N LEU A 154 3.50 -31.38 4.71
CA LEU A 154 3.27 -32.82 4.78
C LEU A 154 2.21 -33.30 3.77
N SER A 155 1.15 -32.51 3.59
CA SER A 155 0.14 -32.75 2.56
C SER A 155 0.69 -32.59 1.13
N GLY A 156 1.73 -31.79 0.94
CA GLY A 156 2.45 -31.70 -0.33
C GLY A 156 3.27 -32.95 -0.62
N LEU A 157 3.95 -33.49 0.40
CA LEU A 157 4.72 -34.74 0.28
C LEU A 157 3.83 -35.94 -0.06
N SER A 158 2.60 -35.98 0.46
CA SER A 158 1.68 -37.09 0.16
C SER A 158 1.27 -37.14 -1.31
N LEU A 159 1.49 -36.07 -2.09
CA LEU A 159 1.25 -36.06 -3.54
C LEU A 159 2.20 -36.98 -4.33
N LEU A 160 3.24 -37.54 -3.70
CA LEU A 160 3.98 -38.65 -4.31
C LEU A 160 3.05 -39.82 -4.64
N GLY A 161 2.10 -40.11 -3.75
CA GLY A 161 1.04 -41.10 -3.94
C GLY A 161 1.56 -42.47 -4.39
N GLU A 162 1.02 -42.95 -5.51
CA GLU A 162 1.37 -44.24 -6.10
C GLU A 162 2.67 -44.20 -6.91
N LYS A 163 3.23 -43.02 -7.23
CA LYS A 163 4.45 -42.89 -8.03
C LYS A 163 5.68 -43.37 -7.26
N ASP A 164 6.69 -43.85 -7.97
CA ASP A 164 7.98 -44.22 -7.36
C ASP A 164 8.86 -43.00 -7.09
N GLU A 165 8.68 -41.95 -7.88
CA GLU A 165 9.40 -40.69 -7.74
C GLU A 165 8.61 -39.51 -8.31
N GLU A 166 8.90 -38.32 -7.80
CA GLU A 166 8.32 -37.06 -8.27
C GLU A 166 9.27 -35.89 -7.95
N THR A 167 9.20 -34.84 -8.76
CA THR A 167 9.94 -33.59 -8.52
C THR A 167 9.08 -32.63 -7.71
N PHE A 168 9.61 -32.22 -6.57
CA PHE A 168 8.99 -31.29 -5.64
C PHE A 168 9.81 -30.02 -5.52
N GLU A 169 9.12 -28.92 -5.33
CA GLU A 169 9.70 -27.72 -4.75
C GLU A 169 9.43 -27.69 -3.25
N VAL A 170 10.48 -27.45 -2.48
CA VAL A 170 10.46 -27.42 -1.02
C VAL A 170 10.88 -26.02 -0.57
N LEU A 171 10.05 -25.41 0.27
CA LEU A 171 10.28 -24.08 0.85
C LEU A 171 10.34 -24.19 2.38
N TRP A 172 11.35 -23.57 2.97
CA TRP A 172 11.53 -23.54 4.41
C TRP A 172 12.17 -22.25 4.91
N ASP A 173 11.82 -21.88 6.14
CA ASP A 173 12.48 -20.80 6.91
C ASP A 173 13.41 -21.44 7.96
N GLU A 174 13.98 -20.65 8.87
CA GLU A 174 14.82 -21.18 9.95
C GLU A 174 14.07 -22.07 10.95
N ARG A 175 12.72 -22.05 10.94
CA ARG A 175 11.87 -22.70 11.93
C ARG A 175 11.24 -23.99 11.41
N ALA A 176 10.80 -24.04 10.16
CA ALA A 176 10.06 -25.16 9.61
C ALA A 176 10.07 -25.23 8.08
N VAL A 177 9.87 -26.44 7.57
CA VAL A 177 9.43 -26.66 6.18
C VAL A 177 7.94 -26.36 6.10
N PHE A 178 7.57 -25.36 5.31
CA PHE A 178 6.20 -24.84 5.30
C PHE A 178 5.44 -25.04 4.00
N ALA A 179 6.14 -25.30 2.89
CA ALA A 179 5.50 -25.67 1.65
C ALA A 179 6.30 -26.75 0.92
N VAL A 180 5.58 -27.75 0.41
CA VAL A 180 6.06 -28.75 -0.54
C VAL A 180 5.04 -28.79 -1.66
N ARG A 181 5.46 -28.58 -2.91
CA ARG A 181 4.54 -28.51 -4.05
C ARG A 181 5.09 -29.22 -5.27
N THR A 182 4.19 -29.79 -6.06
CA THR A 182 4.49 -30.38 -7.37
C THR A 182 3.35 -30.03 -8.34
N PRO A 183 3.64 -29.58 -9.58
CA PRO A 183 4.99 -29.34 -10.12
C PRO A 183 5.69 -28.14 -9.43
N PRO A 184 7.04 -28.07 -9.49
CA PRO A 184 7.79 -26.88 -9.05
C PRO A 184 7.34 -25.63 -9.81
N LYS A 185 7.29 -24.48 -9.12
CA LYS A 185 7.07 -23.19 -9.77
C LYS A 185 8.39 -22.64 -10.32
N GLU A 186 8.31 -21.77 -11.32
CA GLU A 186 9.48 -21.19 -11.98
C GLU A 186 10.15 -20.12 -11.10
N ALA A 187 9.34 -19.24 -10.50
CA ALA A 187 9.78 -18.10 -9.71
C ALA A 187 9.50 -18.27 -8.20
N ILE A 188 10.27 -17.56 -7.40
CA ILE A 188 9.98 -17.34 -5.97
C ILE A 188 9.53 -15.89 -5.83
N LEU A 189 8.34 -15.66 -5.27
CA LEU A 189 7.71 -14.35 -5.34
C LEU A 189 7.90 -13.56 -4.06
N GLY A 190 8.13 -12.26 -4.20
CA GLY A 190 8.10 -11.29 -3.12
C GLY A 190 7.32 -10.03 -3.48
N LEU A 191 6.90 -9.29 -2.46
CA LEU A 191 6.27 -7.98 -2.63
C LEU A 191 7.11 -6.90 -1.95
N ALA A 192 7.24 -5.74 -2.59
CA ALA A 192 7.73 -4.53 -1.96
C ALA A 192 6.58 -3.52 -1.85
N PHE A 193 6.41 -2.92 -0.68
CA PHE A 193 5.40 -1.89 -0.43
C PHE A 193 6.04 -0.59 0.03
N ASP A 194 5.68 0.50 -0.64
CA ASP A 194 5.84 1.85 -0.12
C ASP A 194 4.52 2.30 0.49
N LEU A 195 4.48 2.35 1.82
CA LEU A 195 3.32 2.72 2.63
C LEU A 195 3.32 4.23 2.88
N GLY A 196 3.03 4.97 1.81
CA GLY A 196 2.87 6.42 1.88
C GLY A 196 1.60 6.86 2.61
N THR A 197 1.60 8.11 3.05
CA THR A 197 0.45 8.71 3.74
C THR A 197 -0.74 8.82 2.80
N THR A 198 -0.56 9.40 1.60
CA THR A 198 -1.64 9.56 0.61
C THR A 198 -1.81 8.33 -0.29
N THR A 199 -0.70 7.76 -0.75
CA THR A 199 -0.65 6.69 -1.74
C THR A 199 0.11 5.50 -1.16
N VAL A 200 -0.36 4.29 -1.46
CA VAL A 200 0.39 3.06 -1.20
C VAL A 200 0.76 2.47 -2.55
N ALA A 201 2.04 2.17 -2.76
CA ALA A 201 2.54 1.51 -3.96
C ALA A 201 2.99 0.10 -3.64
N CYS A 202 2.90 -0.79 -4.63
CA CYS A 202 3.29 -2.19 -4.50
C CYS A 202 3.97 -2.67 -5.77
N GLU A 203 5.09 -3.35 -5.62
CA GLU A 203 5.77 -4.10 -6.67
C GLU A 203 5.77 -5.59 -6.36
N LEU A 204 5.55 -6.41 -7.39
CA LEU A 204 5.70 -7.86 -7.36
C LEU A 204 7.02 -8.23 -8.03
N LEU A 205 7.84 -9.03 -7.34
CA LEU A 205 9.18 -9.39 -7.79
C LEU A 205 9.34 -10.91 -7.87
N ASP A 206 10.13 -11.38 -8.85
CA ASP A 206 10.75 -12.70 -8.79
C ASP A 206 12.09 -12.57 -8.05
N LEU A 207 12.19 -13.07 -6.83
CA LEU A 207 13.40 -12.96 -6.01
C LEU A 207 14.53 -13.86 -6.51
N SER A 208 14.28 -14.75 -7.47
CA SER A 208 15.34 -15.56 -8.11
C SER A 208 16.15 -14.72 -9.10
N SER A 209 15.50 -13.76 -9.76
CA SER A 209 16.08 -12.92 -10.82
C SER A 209 16.17 -11.44 -10.45
N GLY A 210 15.48 -11.02 -9.39
CA GLY A 210 15.32 -9.61 -9.00
C GLY A 210 14.41 -8.80 -9.92
N ARG A 211 13.73 -9.43 -10.88
CA ARG A 211 12.92 -8.72 -11.87
C ARG A 211 11.55 -8.35 -11.29
N VAL A 212 11.14 -7.11 -11.52
CA VAL A 212 9.76 -6.64 -11.28
C VAL A 212 8.82 -7.25 -12.32
N LEU A 213 7.81 -7.98 -11.84
CA LEU A 213 6.82 -8.69 -12.66
C LEU A 213 5.56 -7.86 -12.92
N ALA A 214 5.17 -7.05 -11.93
CA ALA A 214 4.00 -6.16 -11.98
C ALA A 214 4.13 -5.09 -10.89
N TRP A 215 3.44 -3.97 -11.06
CA TRP A 215 3.38 -2.91 -10.06
C TRP A 215 2.01 -2.23 -10.11
N GLU A 216 1.57 -1.70 -8.98
CA GLU A 216 0.31 -0.96 -8.88
C GLU A 216 0.37 0.03 -7.71
N GLY A 217 -0.41 1.10 -7.79
CA GLY A 217 -0.57 2.03 -6.67
C GLY A 217 -2.02 2.42 -6.45
N THR A 218 -2.35 2.72 -5.20
CA THR A 218 -3.71 3.13 -4.85
C THR A 218 -3.74 4.11 -3.68
N LEU A 219 -4.90 4.69 -3.44
CA LEU A 219 -5.12 5.57 -2.30
C LEU A 219 -5.05 4.79 -0.99
N ASN A 220 -4.36 5.38 -0.03
CA ASN A 220 -4.33 4.84 1.31
C ASN A 220 -5.71 5.00 1.97
N ARG A 221 -6.36 3.88 2.34
CA ARG A 221 -7.70 3.90 2.97
C ARG A 221 -7.74 4.63 4.31
N GLN A 222 -6.60 4.74 4.98
CA GLN A 222 -6.45 5.52 6.21
C GLN A 222 -6.75 7.01 6.01
N ALA A 223 -6.84 7.51 4.76
CA ALA A 223 -7.29 8.87 4.44
C ALA A 223 -8.63 9.23 5.09
N ARG A 224 -9.44 8.24 5.49
CA ARG A 224 -10.68 8.49 6.24
C ARG A 224 -10.50 9.07 7.63
N PHE A 225 -9.34 8.86 8.23
CA PHE A 225 -9.00 9.39 9.56
C PHE A 225 -8.19 10.69 9.49
N GLY A 226 -7.75 11.09 8.30
CA GLY A 226 -6.86 12.23 8.15
C GLY A 226 -6.04 12.16 6.87
N ALA A 227 -5.77 13.34 6.32
CA ALA A 227 -4.96 13.49 5.11
C ALA A 227 -3.44 13.44 5.39
N ASP A 228 -3.03 13.61 6.64
CA ASP A 228 -1.63 13.60 7.07
C ASP A 228 -1.44 12.68 8.30
N VAL A 229 -0.18 12.45 8.66
CA VAL A 229 0.18 11.59 9.80
C VAL A 229 -0.28 12.16 11.14
N ILE A 230 -0.36 13.50 11.28
CA ILE A 230 -0.74 14.18 12.53
C ILE A 230 -2.24 14.04 12.79
N SER A 231 -3.06 14.18 11.76
CA SER A 231 -4.51 13.99 11.83
C SER A 231 -4.86 12.53 12.16
N ARG A 232 -4.14 11.56 11.59
CA ARG A 232 -4.29 10.14 11.97
C ARG A 232 -3.88 9.88 13.42
N LEU A 233 -2.79 10.48 13.86
CA LEU A 233 -2.36 10.41 15.26
C LEU A 233 -3.41 11.01 16.20
N ARG A 234 -3.97 12.18 15.85
CA ARG A 234 -5.07 12.80 16.60
C ARG A 234 -6.31 11.91 16.62
N ALA A 235 -6.64 11.23 15.52
CA ALA A 235 -7.77 10.29 15.51
C ALA A 235 -7.57 9.16 16.53
N VAL A 236 -6.35 8.62 16.67
CA VAL A 236 -6.01 7.65 17.73
C VAL A 236 -6.06 8.29 19.12
N GLN A 237 -5.61 9.54 19.25
CA GLN A 237 -5.60 10.27 20.52
C GLN A 237 -7.02 10.54 21.04
N GLU A 238 -7.93 10.90 20.14
CA GLU A 238 -9.34 11.17 20.45
C GLU A 238 -10.09 9.88 20.79
N ARG A 239 -9.83 8.80 20.06
CA ARG A 239 -10.43 7.48 20.28
C ARG A 239 -9.41 6.39 19.99
N PHE A 240 -8.95 5.73 21.03
CA PHE A 240 -7.89 4.72 20.90
C PHE A 240 -8.32 3.53 20.02
N GLU A 241 -9.62 3.22 19.92
CA GLU A 241 -10.12 2.16 19.02
C GLU A 241 -9.85 2.44 17.54
N ASN A 242 -9.58 3.70 17.17
CA ASN A 242 -9.19 4.05 15.81
C ASN A 242 -7.84 3.44 15.40
N LEU A 243 -6.99 3.03 16.34
CA LEU A 243 -5.72 2.36 16.03
C LEU A 243 -5.94 1.06 15.25
N GLU A 244 -6.84 0.20 15.73
CA GLU A 244 -7.18 -1.05 15.04
C GLU A 244 -7.80 -0.78 13.67
N ALA A 245 -8.63 0.26 13.57
CA ALA A 245 -9.27 0.64 12.32
C ALA A 245 -8.26 1.19 11.29
N LEU A 246 -7.28 1.98 11.72
CA LEU A 246 -6.17 2.46 10.89
C LEU A 246 -5.28 1.30 10.44
N GLN A 247 -4.94 0.38 11.34
CA GLN A 247 -4.15 -0.81 11.04
C GLN A 247 -4.84 -1.66 9.98
N ARG A 248 -6.13 -1.96 10.19
CA ARG A 248 -6.95 -2.72 9.25
C ARG A 248 -7.01 -2.04 7.89
N ASP A 249 -7.21 -0.73 7.84
CA ASP A 249 -7.26 0.01 6.57
C ASP A 249 -5.94 -0.09 5.78
N ALA A 250 -4.79 -0.03 6.47
CA ALA A 250 -3.48 -0.21 5.82
C ALA A 250 -3.35 -1.62 5.24
N VAL A 251 -3.64 -2.66 6.05
CA VAL A 251 -3.59 -4.06 5.62
C VAL A 251 -4.55 -4.34 4.48
N GLU A 252 -5.79 -3.84 4.54
CA GLU A 252 -6.76 -4.04 3.48
C GLU A 252 -6.33 -3.34 2.18
N THR A 253 -5.64 -2.19 2.27
CA THR A 253 -5.06 -1.51 1.11
C THR A 253 -3.96 -2.36 0.49
N MET A 254 -3.03 -2.85 1.29
CA MET A 254 -1.93 -3.72 0.85
C MET A 254 -2.44 -5.05 0.27
N ASN A 255 -3.47 -5.66 0.87
CA ASN A 255 -4.10 -6.88 0.36
C ASN A 255 -4.75 -6.67 -1.01
N ALA A 256 -5.40 -5.52 -1.22
CA ALA A 256 -5.99 -5.19 -2.51
C ALA A 256 -4.91 -5.02 -3.59
N LEU A 257 -3.81 -4.34 -3.26
CA LEU A 257 -2.65 -4.19 -4.14
C LEU A 257 -1.98 -5.53 -4.45
N ALA A 258 -1.70 -6.35 -3.44
CA ALA A 258 -1.14 -7.69 -3.61
C ALA A 258 -1.98 -8.55 -4.56
N GLY A 259 -3.30 -8.53 -4.40
CA GLY A 259 -4.23 -9.19 -5.31
C GLY A 259 -4.16 -8.64 -6.74
N ALA A 260 -4.10 -7.32 -6.89
CA ALA A 260 -4.04 -6.66 -8.20
C ALA A 260 -2.75 -7.00 -8.97
N VAL A 261 -1.57 -6.83 -8.34
CA VAL A 261 -0.29 -7.11 -9.01
C VAL A 261 -0.12 -8.60 -9.32
N CYS A 262 -0.56 -9.50 -8.44
CA CYS A 262 -0.56 -10.94 -8.72
C CYS A 262 -1.53 -11.29 -9.86
N GLN A 263 -2.71 -10.68 -9.91
CA GLN A 263 -3.66 -10.88 -11.00
C GLN A 263 -3.10 -10.41 -12.34
N GLN A 264 -2.43 -9.25 -12.40
CA GLN A 264 -1.77 -8.75 -13.61
C GLN A 264 -0.73 -9.74 -14.13
N ALA A 265 0.07 -10.32 -13.23
CA ALA A 265 1.08 -11.32 -13.56
C ALA A 265 0.52 -12.76 -13.70
N ARG A 266 -0.78 -12.99 -13.47
CA ARG A 266 -1.44 -14.31 -13.45
C ARG A 266 -0.82 -15.30 -12.45
N LEU A 267 -0.43 -14.78 -11.29
CA LEU A 267 0.17 -15.52 -10.18
C LEU A 267 -0.79 -15.55 -8.97
N ASP A 268 -0.59 -16.50 -8.06
CA ASP A 268 -1.37 -16.59 -6.83
C ASP A 268 -0.67 -15.82 -5.71
N PRO A 269 -1.35 -14.88 -5.01
CA PRO A 269 -0.79 -14.21 -3.83
C PRO A 269 -0.26 -15.17 -2.77
N ARG A 270 -0.80 -16.40 -2.68
CA ARG A 270 -0.32 -17.45 -1.76
C ARG A 270 1.08 -17.98 -2.11
N ASP A 271 1.63 -17.63 -3.26
CA ASP A 271 3.01 -17.95 -3.63
C ASP A 271 4.04 -16.90 -3.19
N VAL A 272 3.58 -15.74 -2.72
CA VAL A 272 4.45 -14.69 -2.17
C VAL A 272 4.96 -15.14 -0.81
N VAL A 273 6.28 -15.24 -0.67
CA VAL A 273 6.95 -15.76 0.54
C VAL A 273 7.78 -14.73 1.30
N ALA A 274 7.98 -13.56 0.72
CA ALA A 274 8.65 -12.44 1.37
C ALA A 274 7.94 -11.13 1.04
N VAL A 275 7.84 -10.23 2.01
CA VAL A 275 7.24 -8.92 1.87
C VAL A 275 8.16 -7.90 2.54
N ALA A 276 8.51 -6.84 1.84
CA ALA A 276 9.21 -5.68 2.39
C ALA A 276 8.25 -4.50 2.46
N VAL A 277 8.26 -3.76 3.57
CA VAL A 277 7.40 -2.59 3.78
C VAL A 277 8.26 -1.44 4.29
N CYS A 278 8.29 -0.34 3.56
CA CYS A 278 8.83 0.93 4.02
C CYS A 278 7.71 1.98 4.13
N GLY A 279 7.90 2.95 4.99
CA GLY A 279 7.03 4.12 5.11
C GLY A 279 7.60 5.06 6.15
N ASN A 280 7.01 6.24 6.32
CA ASN A 280 7.41 7.07 7.46
C ASN A 280 7.06 6.36 8.77
N THR A 281 7.74 6.75 9.85
CA THR A 281 7.67 6.06 11.15
C THR A 281 6.24 5.88 11.68
N ILE A 282 5.37 6.87 11.49
CA ILE A 282 3.97 6.79 11.96
C ILE A 282 3.20 5.76 11.12
N MET A 283 3.41 5.73 9.81
CA MET A 283 2.78 4.77 8.90
C MET A 283 3.18 3.33 9.25
N GLU A 284 4.46 3.09 9.52
CA GLU A 284 4.97 1.78 9.96
C GLU A 284 4.35 1.36 11.30
N HIS A 285 4.24 2.27 12.27
CA HIS A 285 3.60 1.99 13.57
C HIS A 285 2.12 1.62 13.39
N LEU A 286 1.38 2.39 12.60
CA LEU A 286 -0.04 2.12 12.35
C LEU A 286 -0.23 0.77 11.64
N PHE A 287 0.62 0.42 10.68
CA PHE A 287 0.60 -0.88 10.01
C PHE A 287 0.87 -2.06 10.96
N LEU A 288 1.81 -1.89 11.88
CA LEU A 288 2.12 -2.87 12.93
C LEU A 288 1.07 -2.92 14.06
N GLY A 289 0.06 -2.04 14.05
CA GLY A 289 -0.90 -1.91 15.14
C GLY A 289 -0.28 -1.34 16.43
N LEU A 290 0.86 -0.67 16.32
CA LEU A 290 1.54 0.01 17.43
C LEU A 290 1.03 1.45 17.55
N SER A 291 0.77 1.89 18.78
CA SER A 291 0.32 3.26 19.04
C SER A 291 1.41 4.27 18.66
N PRO A 292 1.14 5.24 17.76
CA PRO A 292 2.11 6.28 17.41
C PRO A 292 2.06 7.49 18.37
N LEU A 293 1.24 7.46 19.42
CA LEU A 293 0.97 8.64 20.25
C LEU A 293 2.23 9.26 20.88
N SER A 294 3.22 8.45 21.25
CA SER A 294 4.51 8.93 21.80
C SER A 294 5.35 9.72 20.79
N ILE A 295 5.09 9.55 19.49
CA ILE A 295 5.70 10.34 18.41
C ILE A 295 5.07 11.72 18.31
N GLY A 296 3.79 11.85 18.67
CA GLY A 296 3.02 13.10 18.56
C GLY A 296 3.25 14.10 19.69
N VAL A 297 3.92 13.67 20.76
CA VAL A 297 4.21 14.49 21.94
C VAL A 297 5.71 14.58 22.19
N VAL A 298 6.21 15.73 22.62
CA VAL A 298 7.62 15.89 23.02
C VAL A 298 7.95 14.86 24.10
N PRO A 299 9.05 14.08 23.97
CA PRO A 299 10.20 14.26 23.06
C PRO A 299 10.16 13.43 21.75
N PHE A 300 8.98 13.18 21.19
CA PHE A 300 8.72 12.59 19.86
C PHE A 300 9.35 11.19 19.67
N VAL A 301 9.08 10.30 20.62
CA VAL A 301 9.77 9.01 20.73
C VAL A 301 8.99 7.91 20.02
N PRO A 302 9.56 7.27 18.97
CA PRO A 302 8.95 6.09 18.38
C PRO A 302 9.10 4.86 19.29
N VAL A 303 8.16 3.92 19.18
CA VAL A 303 8.22 2.62 19.88
C VAL A 303 9.31 1.74 19.28
N LEU A 304 9.45 1.79 17.95
CA LEU A 304 10.37 0.97 17.19
C LEU A 304 11.31 1.85 16.34
N ARG A 305 12.60 1.51 16.33
CA ARG A 305 13.62 2.11 15.45
C ARG A 305 14.40 1.09 14.64
N GLU A 306 14.42 -0.16 15.10
CA GLU A 306 15.11 -1.26 14.42
C GLU A 306 14.17 -1.91 13.41
N GLY A 307 14.74 -2.56 12.38
CA GLY A 307 13.95 -3.32 11.42
C GLY A 307 13.24 -4.47 12.14
N TYR A 308 11.99 -4.74 11.76
CA TYR A 308 11.16 -5.71 12.45
C TYR A 308 10.64 -6.77 11.49
N VAL A 309 10.84 -8.04 11.85
CA VAL A 309 10.42 -9.19 11.05
C VAL A 309 9.31 -9.92 11.76
N LEU A 310 8.19 -10.12 11.07
CA LEU A 310 7.05 -10.89 11.52
C LEU A 310 6.45 -11.71 10.38
N ARG A 311 5.45 -12.54 10.66
CA ARG A 311 4.76 -13.32 9.63
C ARG A 311 3.55 -12.59 9.10
N ALA A 312 3.23 -12.84 7.83
CA ALA A 312 2.03 -12.32 7.20
C ALA A 312 0.74 -12.68 7.94
N GLU A 313 0.66 -13.88 8.55
CA GLU A 313 -0.50 -14.29 9.35
C GLU A 313 -0.74 -13.43 10.59
N GLU A 314 0.31 -12.84 11.18
CA GLU A 314 0.20 -11.96 12.36
C GLU A 314 -0.44 -10.61 12.01
N LEU A 315 -0.38 -10.21 10.74
CA LEU A 315 -0.92 -8.95 10.22
C LEU A 315 -2.19 -9.13 9.38
N ALA A 316 -2.67 -10.35 9.20
CA ALA A 316 -3.74 -10.69 8.26
C ALA A 316 -3.46 -10.26 6.80
N LEU A 317 -2.18 -10.29 6.39
CA LEU A 317 -1.81 -10.11 4.98
C LEU A 317 -2.19 -11.35 4.16
N SER A 318 -2.82 -11.10 3.01
CA SER A 318 -3.40 -12.11 2.12
C SER A 318 -2.38 -12.72 1.16
N VAL A 319 -1.22 -13.10 1.69
CA VAL A 319 -0.12 -13.79 0.99
C VAL A 319 0.08 -15.19 1.58
N HIS A 320 1.22 -15.86 1.34
CA HIS A 320 1.52 -17.09 2.07
C HIS A 320 1.51 -16.81 3.60
N PRO A 321 0.83 -17.60 4.45
CA PRO A 321 0.71 -17.30 5.89
C PRO A 321 2.05 -17.14 6.62
N ARG A 322 3.04 -17.94 6.21
CA ARG A 322 4.42 -17.84 6.72
C ARG A 322 5.33 -16.89 5.94
N ALA A 323 4.82 -16.12 4.99
CA ALA A 323 5.63 -15.12 4.33
C ALA A 323 6.24 -14.20 5.40
N GLN A 324 7.55 -13.98 5.31
CA GLN A 324 8.21 -13.04 6.21
C GLN A 324 7.92 -11.62 5.74
N VAL A 325 7.45 -10.79 6.65
CA VAL A 325 7.19 -9.38 6.44
C VAL A 325 8.31 -8.63 7.16
N TYR A 326 9.14 -7.92 6.40
CA TYR A 326 10.16 -7.04 6.92
C TYR A 326 9.66 -5.60 6.87
N VAL A 327 9.54 -4.98 8.03
CA VAL A 327 9.27 -3.54 8.17
C VAL A 327 10.61 -2.84 8.40
N PHE A 328 10.85 -1.79 7.61
CA PHE A 328 12.11 -1.06 7.66
C PHE A 328 12.36 -0.41 9.03
N PRO A 329 13.63 -0.17 9.40
CA PRO A 329 13.97 0.62 10.57
C PRO A 329 13.56 2.09 10.41
N ALA A 330 13.45 2.79 11.54
CA ALA A 330 13.16 4.22 11.58
C ALA A 330 14.29 5.00 12.26
N VAL A 331 14.66 6.14 11.67
CA VAL A 331 15.73 7.00 12.20
C VAL A 331 15.22 7.79 13.41
N ALA A 332 14.02 8.38 13.30
CA ALA A 332 13.40 9.22 14.33
C ALA A 332 11.86 9.19 14.21
N GLY A 333 11.15 9.95 15.03
CA GLY A 333 9.68 10.01 14.98
C GLY A 333 9.09 10.45 13.64
N TYR A 334 9.80 11.29 12.86
CA TYR A 334 9.35 11.83 11.57
C TYR A 334 10.36 11.57 10.43
N VAL A 335 11.22 10.57 10.58
CA VAL A 335 12.14 10.10 9.54
C VAL A 335 12.14 8.57 9.61
N GLY A 336 11.42 7.94 8.69
CA GLY A 336 11.12 6.50 8.73
C GLY A 336 11.92 5.68 7.74
N GLY A 337 11.42 4.49 7.47
CA GLY A 337 12.01 3.52 6.55
C GLY A 337 11.90 3.91 5.08
N ASP A 338 10.94 4.76 4.70
CA ASP A 338 10.82 5.36 3.36
C ASP A 338 12.10 6.10 2.95
N VAL A 339 12.59 6.98 3.82
CA VAL A 339 13.84 7.71 3.59
C VAL A 339 15.02 6.75 3.50
N LEU A 340 15.09 5.75 4.38
CA LEU A 340 16.18 4.76 4.35
C LEU A 340 16.15 3.91 3.08
N ALA A 341 14.97 3.52 2.60
CA ALA A 341 14.79 2.81 1.34
C ALA A 341 15.32 3.67 0.17
N GLY A 342 14.96 4.96 0.14
CA GLY A 342 15.49 5.90 -0.85
C GLY A 342 17.01 6.05 -0.81
N LEU A 343 17.59 6.23 0.38
CA LEU A 343 19.05 6.32 0.54
C LEU A 343 19.79 5.05 0.08
N GLY A 344 19.20 3.88 0.32
CA GLY A 344 19.70 2.59 -0.15
C GLY A 344 19.62 2.48 -1.68
N ALA A 345 18.46 2.77 -2.25
CA ALA A 345 18.19 2.70 -3.68
C ALA A 345 19.13 3.60 -4.49
N PHE A 346 19.35 4.84 -4.05
CA PHE A 346 20.25 5.78 -4.72
C PHE A 346 21.71 5.67 -4.26
N ARG A 347 22.03 4.72 -3.36
CA ARG A 347 23.37 4.52 -2.76
C ARG A 347 23.97 5.83 -2.24
N VAL A 348 23.14 6.71 -1.69
CA VAL A 348 23.53 8.06 -1.25
C VAL A 348 24.59 8.00 -0.16
N HIS A 349 24.56 6.94 0.66
CA HIS A 349 25.52 6.68 1.71
C HIS A 349 26.94 6.39 1.20
N GLU A 350 27.11 6.05 -0.09
CA GLU A 350 28.41 5.83 -0.73
C GLU A 350 28.97 7.08 -1.41
N ALA A 351 28.23 8.19 -1.38
CA ALA A 351 28.63 9.40 -2.07
C ALA A 351 29.93 10.01 -1.48
N GLU A 352 30.96 10.16 -2.32
CA GLU A 352 32.23 10.78 -1.91
C GLU A 352 32.12 12.30 -1.68
N ARG A 353 31.12 12.94 -2.29
CA ARG A 353 30.88 14.38 -2.20
C ARG A 353 29.74 14.68 -1.24
N ALA A 354 29.71 15.92 -0.76
CA ALA A 354 28.55 16.45 -0.04
C ALA A 354 27.29 16.27 -0.90
N THR A 355 26.34 15.48 -0.41
CA THR A 355 25.14 15.09 -1.16
C THR A 355 23.92 15.36 -0.32
N LEU A 356 22.96 16.09 -0.89
CA LEU A 356 21.66 16.37 -0.28
C LEU A 356 20.60 15.55 -1.01
N TYR A 357 20.09 14.53 -0.36
CA TYR A 357 18.89 13.81 -0.76
C TYR A 357 17.66 14.55 -0.24
N ILE A 358 16.65 14.70 -1.10
CA ILE A 358 15.39 15.38 -0.76
C ILE A 358 14.26 14.48 -1.25
N ASP A 359 13.47 14.00 -0.31
CA ASP A 359 12.20 13.36 -0.56
C ASP A 359 11.08 14.40 -0.45
N ILE A 360 10.25 14.50 -1.48
CA ILE A 360 9.20 15.51 -1.56
C ILE A 360 7.86 14.78 -1.68
N GLY A 361 7.16 14.67 -0.56
CA GLY A 361 5.79 14.16 -0.49
C GLY A 361 4.91 15.06 0.37
N THR A 362 3.98 14.44 1.09
CA THR A 362 3.13 15.12 2.08
C THR A 362 3.99 15.76 3.19
N ASN A 363 5.08 15.08 3.53
CA ASN A 363 6.18 15.60 4.32
C ASN A 363 7.35 15.91 3.37
N GLY A 364 8.24 16.82 3.80
CA GLY A 364 9.52 17.02 3.16
C GLY A 364 10.62 16.43 4.02
N GLU A 365 11.27 15.37 3.55
CA GLU A 365 12.38 14.74 4.24
C GLU A 365 13.68 15.07 3.50
N MET A 366 14.72 15.42 4.26
CA MET A 366 16.01 15.79 3.72
C MET A 366 17.10 15.03 4.45
N VAL A 367 18.08 14.55 3.68
CA VAL A 367 19.26 13.88 4.22
C VAL A 367 20.51 14.47 3.59
N LEU A 368 21.39 15.03 4.43
CA LEU A 368 22.71 15.49 4.03
C LEU A 368 23.75 14.45 4.42
N VAL A 369 24.46 13.92 3.42
CA VAL A 369 25.66 13.11 3.62
C VAL A 369 26.87 14.00 3.38
N HIS A 370 27.71 14.17 4.40
CA HIS A 370 28.93 14.97 4.30
C HIS A 370 30.04 14.39 5.16
N ARG A 371 31.19 14.06 4.56
CA ARG A 371 32.39 13.57 5.26
C ARG A 371 32.14 12.32 6.13
N GLY A 372 31.30 11.41 5.65
CA GLY A 372 30.92 10.19 6.37
C GLY A 372 29.89 10.40 7.48
N GLU A 373 29.44 11.64 7.71
CA GLU A 373 28.31 11.93 8.61
C GLU A 373 27.01 12.03 7.82
N VAL A 374 25.93 11.56 8.44
CA VAL A 374 24.56 11.58 7.89
C VAL A 374 23.68 12.42 8.80
N PHE A 375 23.12 13.49 8.25
CA PHE A 375 22.18 14.37 8.94
C PHE A 375 20.81 14.24 8.29
N ALA A 376 19.77 14.02 9.08
CA ALA A 376 18.40 13.92 8.57
C ALA A 376 17.48 14.92 9.27
N CYS A 377 16.54 15.48 8.52
CA CYS A 377 15.45 16.27 9.08
C CYS A 377 14.16 16.06 8.29
N GLY A 378 13.03 16.19 9.00
CA GLY A 378 11.70 16.22 8.40
C GLY A 378 11.09 17.60 8.60
N THR A 379 10.30 18.05 7.63
CA THR A 379 9.52 19.28 7.70
C THR A 379 8.12 19.06 7.15
N ALA A 380 7.15 19.82 7.66
CA ALA A 380 5.82 19.85 7.06
C ALA A 380 5.89 20.67 5.75
N ALA A 381 5.93 20.00 4.60
CA ALA A 381 5.87 20.64 3.29
C ALA A 381 4.42 20.96 2.89
N GLY A 382 3.49 20.06 3.24
CA GLY A 382 2.10 20.12 2.83
C GLY A 382 1.91 19.67 1.37
N PRO A 383 0.70 19.24 1.00
CA PRO A 383 0.45 18.52 -0.26
C PRO A 383 0.32 19.44 -1.50
N ALA A 384 0.97 20.61 -1.51
CA ALA A 384 0.88 21.56 -2.62
C ALA A 384 1.40 20.97 -3.93
N PHE A 385 2.51 20.21 -3.88
CA PHE A 385 3.06 19.50 -5.04
C PHE A 385 2.20 18.30 -5.48
N GLU A 386 1.37 17.76 -4.58
CA GLU A 386 0.33 16.76 -4.92
C GLU A 386 -0.92 17.41 -5.54
N GLY A 387 -0.90 18.75 -5.76
CA GLY A 387 -2.00 19.52 -6.34
C GLY A 387 -3.08 19.94 -5.33
N VAL A 388 -2.87 19.71 -4.03
CA VAL A 388 -3.84 20.02 -2.97
C VAL A 388 -3.67 21.47 -2.50
N GLY A 389 -4.77 22.20 -2.32
CA GLY A 389 -4.74 23.61 -1.90
C GLY A 389 -4.43 24.60 -3.04
N VAL A 390 -4.16 24.11 -4.25
CA VAL A 390 -3.98 24.91 -5.47
C VAL A 390 -5.28 24.92 -6.27
N ARG A 391 -5.78 26.09 -6.70
CA ARG A 391 -7.12 26.27 -7.31
C ARG A 391 -7.41 25.31 -8.47
N PHE A 392 -6.45 25.15 -9.37
CA PHE A 392 -6.50 24.22 -10.50
C PHE A 392 -5.50 23.07 -10.33
N GLY A 393 -5.00 22.88 -9.10
CA GLY A 393 -4.11 21.78 -8.77
C GLY A 393 -4.86 20.46 -8.85
N MET A 394 -4.21 19.51 -9.49
CA MET A 394 -4.63 18.13 -9.55
C MET A 394 -3.40 17.26 -9.47
N ARG A 395 -3.59 15.99 -9.13
CA ARG A 395 -2.52 15.00 -9.23
C ARG A 395 -2.10 14.87 -10.68
N ALA A 396 -0.91 14.33 -10.87
CA ALA A 396 -0.43 14.00 -12.18
C ALA A 396 -1.20 12.77 -12.71
N SER A 397 -2.25 13.05 -13.47
CA SER A 397 -3.16 12.08 -14.09
C SER A 397 -3.57 12.58 -15.48
N LEU A 398 -4.36 11.79 -16.23
CA LEU A 398 -4.85 12.16 -17.56
C LEU A 398 -5.41 13.59 -17.61
N GLY A 399 -4.91 14.40 -18.54
CA GLY A 399 -5.27 15.81 -18.70
C GLY A 399 -4.53 16.79 -17.77
N ALA A 400 -3.74 16.32 -16.80
CA ALA A 400 -2.92 17.19 -15.96
C ALA A 400 -1.79 17.83 -16.79
N ILE A 401 -1.57 19.14 -16.62
CA ILE A 401 -0.47 19.86 -17.26
C ILE A 401 0.83 19.50 -16.53
N HIS A 402 1.76 18.82 -17.21
CA HIS A 402 3.05 18.41 -16.62
C HIS A 402 4.24 19.28 -17.07
N ALA A 403 4.07 20.04 -18.16
CA ALA A 403 5.09 20.95 -18.65
C ALA A 403 4.47 22.22 -19.22
N LEU A 404 5.15 23.34 -19.01
CA LEU A 404 4.69 24.66 -19.41
C LEU A 404 5.90 25.46 -19.89
N ARG A 405 5.82 26.04 -21.09
CA ARG A 405 6.89 26.80 -21.72
C ARG A 405 6.34 28.13 -22.21
N PHE A 406 7.02 29.21 -21.82
CA PHE A 406 6.71 30.56 -22.24
C PHE A 406 7.87 31.12 -23.08
N GLU A 407 7.67 31.25 -24.38
CA GLU A 407 8.68 31.76 -25.32
C GLU A 407 8.05 32.78 -26.26
N GLN A 408 8.72 33.92 -26.45
CA GLN A 408 8.30 35.00 -27.37
C GLN A 408 6.84 35.48 -27.17
N GLY A 409 6.37 35.53 -25.92
CA GLY A 409 5.00 35.92 -25.60
C GLY A 409 3.94 34.83 -25.87
N ARG A 410 4.36 33.64 -26.34
CA ARG A 410 3.48 32.49 -26.53
C ARG A 410 3.62 31.51 -25.38
N LEU A 411 2.48 31.18 -24.78
CA LEU A 411 2.37 30.11 -23.80
C LEU A 411 2.07 28.78 -24.53
N SER A 412 2.83 27.75 -24.21
CA SER A 412 2.59 26.37 -24.64
C SER A 412 2.66 25.44 -23.44
N PHE A 413 1.88 24.36 -23.45
CA PHE A 413 1.85 23.39 -22.36
C PHE A 413 1.67 21.97 -22.91
N SER A 414 2.03 20.99 -22.09
CA SER A 414 1.86 19.56 -22.38
C SER A 414 1.07 18.90 -21.26
N THR A 415 0.18 17.99 -21.62
CA THR A 415 -0.69 17.26 -20.70
C THR A 415 -0.34 15.77 -20.69
N ILE A 416 -0.63 15.10 -19.59
CA ILE A 416 -0.45 13.66 -19.46
C ILE A 416 -1.56 12.93 -20.22
N GLY A 417 -1.17 11.98 -21.07
CA GLY A 417 -2.06 11.25 -21.99
C GLY A 417 -2.38 12.06 -23.23
#